data_AF-A0A8H8J050-F1
#
_entry.id   AF-A0A8H8J050-F1
#
_cell.length_a   1.000
_cell.length_b   1.000
_cell.length_c   1.000
_cell.angle_alpha   90.00
_cell.angle_beta   90.00
_cell.angle_gamma   90.00
#
_symmetry.space_group_name_H-M   'P 1'
#
loop_
_entity.id
_entity.type
_entity.pdbx_description
1 polymer ?
#
loop_
_entity_poly.entity_id
_entity_poly.type
_entity_poly.pdbx_seq_one_letter_code
_entity_poly.pdbx_strand_id
1 'polypeptide(L)'
;MAVRITDPDDRQKVVESLLEAGADPHVKDKHGQRPVDSVPFTDTKLRAAFRKAEAEAAVDHADIANDSDGEPGSGSGSEED
;
A
#
# COMPACT_ATOMS: atom_id res chain seq x y z
N MET A 1 15.22 14.58 9.86
CA MET A 1 15.13 14.12 11.26
C MET A 1 14.25 12.88 11.28
N ALA A 2 14.76 11.74 11.73
CA ALA A 2 13.92 10.55 11.92
C ALA A 2 13.37 10.60 13.36
N VAL A 3 12.06 10.81 13.51
CA VAL A 3 11.40 10.74 14.82
C VAL A 3 11.42 9.28 15.26
N ARG A 4 12.12 9.02 16.38
CA ARG A 4 12.08 7.71 17.03
C ARG A 4 10.99 7.74 18.08
N ILE A 5 9.90 7.05 17.82
CA ILE A 5 8.83 6.89 18.81
C ILE A 5 9.29 5.84 19.82
N THR A 6 9.63 6.29 21.02
CA THR A 6 10.12 5.45 22.11
C THR A 6 9.00 4.74 22.85
N ASP A 7 7.80 5.33 22.88
CA ASP A 7 6.66 4.73 23.55
C ASP A 7 5.96 3.68 22.65
N PRO A 8 5.69 2.47 23.15
CA PRO A 8 5.04 1.43 22.36
C PRO A 8 3.59 1.75 22.00
N ASP A 9 2.88 2.52 22.83
CA ASP A 9 1.47 2.87 22.61
C ASP A 9 1.34 3.92 21.50
N ASP A 10 2.19 4.96 21.54
CA ASP A 10 2.27 5.96 20.46
C ASP A 10 2.71 5.32 19.13
N ARG A 11 3.64 4.36 19.17
CA ARG A 11 4.08 3.65 17.97
C ARG A 11 2.92 2.87 17.35
N GLN A 12 2.09 2.23 18.17
CA GLN A 12 0.91 1.52 17.69
C GLN A 12 -0.06 2.47 17.01
N LYS A 13 -0.42 3.59 17.64
CA LYS A 13 -1.35 4.57 17.08
C LYS A 13 -0.89 5.11 15.73
N VAL A 14 0.39 5.46 15.62
CA VAL A 14 0.95 5.98 14.36
C VAL A 14 0.91 4.93 13.26
N VAL A 15 1.25 3.67 13.58
CA VAL A 15 1.18 2.58 12.61
C VAL A 15 -0.27 2.31 12.19
N GLU A 16 -1.22 2.29 13.13
CA GLU A 16 -2.64 2.14 12.83
C GLU A 16 -3.16 3.26 11.92
N SER A 17 -2.84 4.52 12.20
CA SER A 17 -3.22 5.65 11.32
C SER A 17 -2.60 5.57 9.93
N LEU A 18 -1.36 5.09 9.81
CA LEU A 18 -0.71 4.91 8.51
C LEU A 18 -1.36 3.79 7.70
N LEU A 19 -1.65 2.65 8.34
CA LEU A 19 -2.31 1.52 7.69
C LEU A 19 -3.74 1.88 7.26
N GLU A 20 -4.47 2.63 8.08
CA GLU A 20 -5.81 3.15 7.74
C GLU A 20 -5.77 4.15 6.58
N ALA A 21 -4.68 4.91 6.43
CA ALA A 21 -4.46 5.79 5.29
C ALA A 21 -4.08 5.05 3.99
N GLY A 22 -4.05 3.72 3.99
CA GLY A 22 -3.68 2.91 2.83
C GLY A 22 -2.17 2.69 2.66
N ALA A 23 -1.37 2.82 3.73
CA ALA A 23 0.05 2.52 3.65
C ALA A 23 0.28 1.02 3.42
N ASP A 24 0.97 0.68 2.33
CA ASP A 24 1.27 -0.71 1.99
C ASP A 24 2.30 -1.35 2.94
N PRO A 25 1.92 -2.40 3.69
CA PRO A 25 2.83 -3.10 4.60
C PRO A 25 3.85 -4.01 3.88
N HIS A 26 3.67 -4.24 2.57
CA HIS A 26 4.55 -5.08 1.75
C HIS A 26 5.73 -4.32 1.12
N VAL A 27 5.70 -2.98 1.15
CA VAL A 27 6.77 -2.16 0.58
C VAL A 27 8.09 -2.44 1.30
N LYS A 28 9.15 -2.69 0.55
CA LYS A 28 10.48 -2.94 1.09
C LYS A 28 11.29 -1.65 1.09
N ASP A 29 12.06 -1.43 2.14
CA ASP A 29 13.06 -0.36 2.18
C ASP A 29 14.25 -0.68 1.25
N LYS A 30 15.17 0.27 1.04
CA LYS A 30 16.42 0.09 0.28
C LYS A 30 17.26 -1.11 0.72
N HIS A 31 17.07 -1.60 1.94
CA HIS A 31 17.72 -2.81 2.47
C HIS A 31 16.94 -4.10 2.20
N GLY A 32 15.82 -4.05 1.48
CA GLY A 32 14.96 -5.21 1.19
C GLY A 32 14.10 -5.67 2.37
N GLN A 33 14.09 -4.92 3.48
CA GLN A 33 13.33 -5.24 4.69
C GLN A 33 11.92 -4.67 4.61
N ARG A 34 10.93 -5.44 5.03
CA ARG A 34 9.55 -4.95 5.18
C ARG A 34 9.40 -4.21 6.51
N PRO A 35 8.37 -3.36 6.65
CA PRO A 35 8.01 -2.70 7.90
C PRO A 35 7.94 -3.67 9.08
N VAL A 36 7.32 -4.84 8.88
CA VAL A 36 7.17 -5.87 9.92
C VAL A 36 8.50 -6.49 10.38
N ASP A 37 9.53 -6.50 9.53
CA ASP A 37 10.86 -7.00 9.88
C ASP A 37 11.59 -6.06 10.86
N SER A 38 11.20 -4.78 10.89
CA SER A 38 11.71 -3.79 11.85
C SER A 38 10.97 -3.83 13.19
N VAL A 39 9.88 -4.59 13.29
CA VAL A 39 9.09 -4.71 14.53
C VAL A 39 9.71 -5.77 15.44
N PRO A 40 9.97 -5.46 16.73
CA PRO A 40 10.47 -6.44 17.68
C PRO A 40 9.49 -7.60 17.86
N PHE A 41 10.02 -8.81 18.11
CA PHE A 41 9.19 -10.02 18.29
C PHE A 41 8.29 -9.98 19.52
N THR A 42 8.62 -9.14 20.51
CA THR A 42 7.82 -8.92 21.72
C THR A 42 6.53 -8.15 21.46
N ASP A 43 6.48 -7.36 20.38
CA ASP A 43 5.33 -6.53 20.03
C ASP A 43 4.31 -7.32 19.19
N THR A 44 3.59 -8.21 19.86
CA THR A 44 2.55 -9.05 19.23
C THR A 44 1.38 -8.23 18.68
N LYS A 45 1.00 -7.15 19.37
CA LYS A 45 -0.08 -6.23 18.92
C LYS A 45 0.26 -5.56 17.60
N LEU A 46 1.49 -5.03 17.48
CA LEU A 46 1.92 -4.32 16.28
C LEU A 46 2.01 -5.27 15.08
N ARG A 47 2.55 -6.49 15.30
CA ARG A 47 2.54 -7.54 14.26
C ARG A 47 1.14 -7.96 13.85
N ALA A 48 0.19 -8.01 14.80
CA ALA A 48 -1.20 -8.30 14.49
C ALA A 48 -1.85 -7.20 13.64
N ALA A 49 -1.54 -5.92 13.91
CA ALA A 49 -2.00 -4.79 13.09
C ALA A 49 -1.46 -4.88 11.65
N PHE A 50 -0.17 -5.17 11.48
CA PHE A 50 0.41 -5.42 10.15
C PHE A 50 -0.28 -6.56 9.42
N ARG A 51 -0.53 -7.69 10.09
CA ARG A 51 -1.22 -8.85 9.48
C ARG A 51 -2.66 -8.52 9.06
N LYS A 52 -3.37 -7.71 9.84
CA LYS A 52 -4.71 -7.23 9.50
C LYS A 52 -4.66 -6.38 8.24
N ALA A 53 -3.73 -5.42 8.19
CA ALA A 53 -3.58 -4.53 7.04
C ALA A 53 -3.09 -5.25 5.77
N GLU A 54 -2.23 -6.28 5.88
CA GLU A 54 -1.86 -7.13 4.73
C GLU A 54 -3.09 -7.80 4.11
N ALA A 55 -4.06 -8.22 4.94
CA ALA A 55 -5.30 -8.82 4.45
C ALA A 55 -6.25 -7.79 3.82
N GLU A 56 -6.25 -6.54 4.29
CA GLU A 56 -7.07 -5.45 3.75
C GLU A 56 -6.48 -4.93 2.43
N ALA A 57 -5.17 -4.65 2.38
CA ALA A 57 -4.46 -4.18 1.19
C ALA A 57 -4.51 -5.17 0.01
N ALA A 58 -4.58 -6.49 0.29
CA ALA A 58 -4.76 -7.50 -0.75
C ALA A 58 -6.13 -7.44 -1.44
N VAL A 59 -7.12 -6.78 -0.83
CA VAL A 59 -8.48 -6.63 -1.36
C VAL A 59 -8.63 -5.31 -2.14
N ASP A 60 -7.93 -4.25 -1.74
CA ASP A 60 -8.08 -2.91 -2.34
C ASP A 60 -7.44 -2.76 -3.74
N HIS A 61 -6.49 -3.60 -4.16
CA HIS A 61 -5.87 -3.51 -5.50
C HIS A 61 -6.68 -4.22 -6.61
N ALA A 62 -7.85 -4.78 -6.30
CA ALA A 62 -8.66 -5.49 -7.28
C ALA A 62 -9.56 -4.58 -8.14
N ASP A 63 -9.66 -3.27 -7.83
CA ASP A 63 -10.69 -2.39 -8.40
C ASP A 63 -10.13 -1.09 -9.03
N ILE A 64 -8.93 -1.11 -9.61
CA ILE A 64 -8.53 -0.08 -10.57
C ILE A 64 -9.09 -0.46 -11.94
N ALA A 65 -10.33 -0.01 -12.17
CA ALA A 65 -10.96 0.01 -13.47
C ALA A 65 -10.11 0.86 -14.44
N ASN A 66 -9.53 0.22 -15.44
CA ASN A 66 -9.00 0.89 -16.63
C ASN A 66 -10.20 1.35 -17.49
N ASP A 67 -10.84 2.45 -17.11
CA ASP A 67 -11.91 3.09 -17.88
C ASP A 67 -11.48 4.52 -18.28
N SER A 68 -10.64 4.61 -19.31
CA SER A 68 -10.61 5.70 -20.30
C SER A 68 -9.39 5.53 -21.21
N ASP A 69 -9.58 4.79 -22.30
CA ASP A 69 -9.04 5.24 -23.58
C ASP A 69 -10.13 5.00 -24.63
N GLY A 70 -11.16 5.84 -24.55
CA GLY A 70 -12.21 5.92 -25.55
C GLY A 70 -11.74 6.82 -26.69
N GLU A 71 -11.02 6.28 -27.66
CA GLU A 71 -10.98 6.86 -29.02
C GLU A 71 -10.95 5.73 -30.07
N PRO A 72 -12.11 5.30 -30.62
CA PRO A 72 -12.11 4.65 -31.92
C PRO A 72 -11.77 5.73 -32.96
N GLY A 73 -10.47 5.90 -33.23
CA GLY A 73 -9.98 6.61 -34.41
C GLY A 73 -10.51 5.91 -35.66
N SER A 74 -11.69 6.31 -36.10
CA SER A 74 -12.32 5.87 -37.33
C SER A 74 -11.54 6.47 -38.51
N GLY A 75 -10.48 5.76 -38.91
CA GLY A 75 -9.73 6.04 -40.13
C GLY A 75 -10.55 5.66 -41.36
N SER A 76 -11.60 6.42 -41.67
CA SER A 76 -12.29 6.38 -42.96
C SER A 76 -11.48 7.16 -43.98
N GLY A 77 -10.38 6.58 -44.46
CA GLY A 77 -9.68 7.06 -45.64
C GLY A 77 -10.32 6.47 -46.88
N SER A 78 -11.30 7.19 -47.45
CA SER A 78 -11.70 7.00 -48.84
C SER A 78 -10.57 7.51 -49.73
N GLU A 79 -9.91 6.62 -50.47
CA GLU A 79 -9.14 7.03 -51.64
C GLU A 79 -9.72 6.31 -52.86
N GLU A 80 -10.25 7.12 -53.76
CA GLU A 80 -10.85 6.80 -55.04
C GLU A 80 -9.82 7.23 -56.10
N ASP A 81 -9.25 6.27 -56.84
CA ASP A 81 -8.88 6.35 -58.27
C ASP A 81 -8.49 4.96 -58.81
#